data_AF-A0A8J5IHG3-F1
#
_entry.id   AF-A0A8J5IHG3-F1
#
_cell.length_a   1.000
_cell.length_b   1.000
_cell.length_c   1.000
_cell.angle_alpha   90.00
_cell.angle_beta   90.00
_cell.angle_gamma   90.00
#
_symmetry.space_group_name_H-M   'P 1'
#
loop_
_entity.id
_entity.type
_entity.pdbx_description
1 polymer ?
#
loop_
_entity_poly.entity_id
_entity_poly.type
_entity_poly.pdbx_seq_one_letter_code
_entity_poly.pdbx_strand_id
1 'polypeptide(L)'
;MEKGQDNEWFTEDSGVVISGQTTTTLSVTNTASPQSDVSPTLFRVGSHVLLGTLSGSTIALSFPVNHALGTTNHRFNAQKDSSGVSRVTVSTGKAILPAVPVGATTITVTGAATGLAAGDLIFFENQFYSLKSVVVATDTVITLDRPFGGNSLNGGANTILFVYEITPPDDAYKYNYASQCSGRGICDTETGVCDCFKGYTNDNCDTQNILAL
;
A
#
# COMPACT_ATOMS: atom_id res chain seq x y z
N MET A 1 -5.13 -11.86 4.63
CA MET A 1 -4.75 -11.22 5.91
C MET A 1 -3.30 -10.81 5.76
N GLU A 2 -3.04 -9.65 5.16
CA GLU A 2 -1.68 -9.21 4.89
C GLU A 2 -1.06 -8.68 6.20
N LYS A 3 -0.08 -9.41 6.72
CA LYS A 3 0.77 -8.94 7.82
C LYS A 3 1.61 -7.79 7.29
N GLY A 4 1.40 -6.57 7.75
CA GLY A 4 2.22 -5.47 7.29
C GLY A 4 2.08 -4.19 8.07
N GLN A 5 0.89 -3.59 8.13
CA GLN A 5 0.65 -2.35 8.88
C GLN A 5 -0.81 -2.32 9.34
N ASP A 6 -1.04 -2.05 10.62
CA ASP A 6 -2.38 -1.97 11.24
C ASP A 6 -3.21 -0.75 10.76
N ASN A 7 -2.77 -0.08 9.68
CA ASN A 7 -3.30 1.17 9.17
C ASN A 7 -3.90 0.96 7.77
N GLU A 8 -5.22 1.05 7.67
CA GLU A 8 -5.98 1.04 6.41
C GLU A 8 -5.85 2.42 5.75
N TRP A 9 -5.19 2.50 4.59
CA TRP A 9 -5.01 3.76 3.84
C TRP A 9 -6.05 3.95 2.73
N PHE A 10 -6.67 2.87 2.25
CA PHE A 10 -7.55 2.87 1.08
C PHE A 10 -9.01 2.67 1.49
N THR A 11 -9.61 3.74 2.01
CA THR A 11 -10.96 3.72 2.60
C THR A 11 -12.06 4.23 1.67
N GLU A 12 -11.69 4.88 0.55
CA GLU A 12 -12.66 5.50 -0.36
C GLU A 12 -12.88 4.61 -1.60
N ASP A 13 -14.09 4.07 -1.76
CA ASP A 13 -14.48 3.37 -2.98
C ASP A 13 -14.50 4.35 -4.15
N SER A 14 -13.68 4.09 -5.18
CA SER A 14 -13.61 4.97 -6.33
C SER A 14 -14.80 4.83 -7.29
N GLY A 15 -15.66 3.82 -7.09
CA GLY A 15 -16.73 3.45 -8.01
C GLY A 15 -16.23 2.76 -9.29
N VAL A 16 -14.98 2.29 -9.28
CA VAL A 16 -14.36 1.57 -10.39
C VAL A 16 -14.31 0.09 -10.02
N VAL A 17 -14.93 -0.74 -10.85
CA VAL A 17 -14.99 -2.19 -10.66
C VAL A 17 -14.09 -2.87 -11.68
N ILE A 18 -13.22 -3.76 -11.22
CA ILE A 18 -12.36 -4.56 -12.09
C ILE A 18 -13.24 -5.57 -12.84
N SER A 19 -13.23 -5.54 -14.16
CA SER A 19 -13.99 -6.43 -15.04
C SER A 19 -13.13 -7.46 -15.76
N GLY A 20 -11.81 -7.24 -15.82
CA GLY A 20 -10.86 -8.16 -16.42
C GLY A 20 -9.41 -7.84 -16.02
N GLN A 21 -8.53 -8.82 -16.16
CA GLN A 21 -7.12 -8.69 -15.80
C GLN A 21 -6.22 -9.36 -16.83
N THR A 22 -5.15 -8.66 -17.19
CA THR A 22 -3.94 -9.24 -17.80
C THR A 22 -2.77 -9.07 -16.83
N THR A 23 -1.56 -9.48 -17.24
CA THR A 23 -0.37 -9.31 -16.41
C THR A 23 0.01 -7.84 -16.16
N THR A 24 -0.34 -6.91 -17.05
CA THR A 24 0.08 -5.50 -16.97
C THR A 24 -1.07 -4.50 -17.07
N THR A 25 -2.28 -4.96 -17.36
CA THR A 25 -3.46 -4.11 -17.49
C THR A 25 -4.66 -4.70 -16.78
N LEU A 26 -5.51 -3.84 -16.22
CA LEU A 26 -6.82 -4.20 -15.71
C LEU A 26 -7.88 -3.53 -16.57
N SER A 27 -8.86 -4.30 -17.02
CA SER A 27 -10.07 -3.77 -17.62
C SER A 27 -11.04 -3.41 -16.50
N VAL A 28 -11.68 -2.26 -16.61
CA VAL A 28 -12.58 -1.75 -15.58
C VAL A 28 -13.89 -1.24 -16.15
N THR A 29 -14.93 -1.32 -15.33
CA THR A 29 -16.19 -0.64 -15.55
C THR A 29 -16.28 0.49 -14.54
N ASN A 30 -16.47 1.72 -15.02
CA ASN A 30 -16.62 2.88 -14.16
C ASN A 30 -18.11 3.16 -13.97
N THR A 31 -18.60 3.01 -12.73
CA THR A 31 -19.99 3.32 -12.39
C THR A 31 -20.16 4.76 -11.88
N ALA A 32 -19.05 5.48 -11.69
CA ALA A 32 -19.01 6.90 -11.40
C ALA A 32 -18.49 7.70 -12.63
N SER A 33 -18.57 9.04 -12.58
CA SER A 33 -18.08 9.96 -13.63
C SER A 33 -16.71 9.55 -14.20
N PRO A 34 -16.40 9.88 -15.47
CA PRO A 34 -15.14 9.47 -16.10
C PRO A 34 -13.94 9.94 -15.25
N GLN A 35 -13.27 8.97 -14.65
CA GLN A 35 -12.05 9.17 -13.87
C GLN A 35 -10.86 8.90 -14.79
N SER A 36 -9.89 9.81 -14.77
CA SER A 36 -8.58 9.61 -15.38
C SER A 36 -7.53 10.04 -14.38
N ASP A 37 -6.52 9.19 -14.22
CA ASP A 37 -5.37 9.49 -13.37
C ASP A 37 -4.33 10.25 -14.21
N VAL A 38 -3.87 11.40 -13.71
CA VAL A 38 -2.83 12.22 -14.36
C VAL A 38 -1.41 11.71 -14.07
N SER A 39 -1.26 10.88 -13.04
CA SER A 39 -0.01 10.27 -12.60
C SER A 39 -0.30 8.89 -11.98
N PRO A 40 0.72 8.02 -11.81
CA PRO A 40 0.54 6.74 -11.14
C PRO A 40 -0.07 6.93 -9.75
N THR A 41 -1.18 6.24 -9.50
CA THR A 41 -1.87 6.26 -8.21
C THR A 41 -1.75 4.90 -7.57
N LEU A 42 -1.61 4.92 -6.25
CA LEU A 42 -1.64 3.71 -5.44
C LEU A 42 -3.10 3.42 -5.09
N PHE A 43 -3.53 2.19 -5.30
CA PHE A 43 -4.90 1.77 -5.03
C PHE A 43 -4.95 0.32 -4.57
N ARG A 44 -6.02 -0.04 -3.86
CA ARG A 44 -6.25 -1.40 -3.37
C ARG A 44 -7.34 -2.07 -4.19
N VAL A 45 -7.12 -3.33 -4.54
CA VAL A 45 -8.12 -4.23 -5.15
C VAL A 45 -8.09 -5.54 -4.36
N GLY A 46 -9.22 -5.87 -3.73
CA GLY A 46 -9.31 -7.04 -2.87
C GLY A 46 -8.28 -6.99 -1.73
N SER A 47 -7.33 -7.94 -1.73
CA SER A 47 -6.23 -7.99 -0.77
C SER A 47 -4.90 -7.49 -1.31
N HIS A 48 -4.85 -6.83 -2.46
CA HIS A 48 -3.61 -6.41 -3.08
C HIS A 48 -3.57 -4.89 -3.26
N VAL A 49 -2.43 -4.29 -2.92
CA VAL A 49 -2.14 -2.89 -3.24
C VAL A 49 -1.32 -2.85 -4.51
N LEU A 50 -1.75 -2.03 -5.46
CA LEU A 50 -1.19 -1.93 -6.80
C LEU A 50 -0.93 -0.48 -7.14
N LEU A 51 0.02 -0.27 -8.06
CA LEU A 51 0.33 1.04 -8.61
C LEU A 51 -0.02 1.07 -10.09
N GLY A 52 -0.78 2.06 -10.52
CA GLY A 52 -1.16 2.20 -11.92
C GLY A 52 -1.89 3.49 -12.25
N THR A 53 -2.20 3.65 -13.54
CA THR A 53 -2.90 4.82 -14.09
C THR A 53 -4.18 4.39 -14.78
N LEU A 54 -5.32 4.93 -14.34
CA LEU A 54 -6.59 4.77 -15.03
C LEU A 54 -6.69 5.74 -16.21
N SER A 55 -6.97 5.20 -17.39
CA SER A 55 -7.34 5.96 -18.58
C SER A 55 -8.55 5.31 -19.24
N GLY A 56 -9.71 6.00 -19.17
CA GLY A 56 -10.97 5.47 -19.68
C GLY A 56 -11.41 4.22 -18.93
N SER A 57 -11.42 3.08 -19.62
CA SER A 57 -11.84 1.77 -19.07
C SER A 57 -10.66 0.83 -18.79
N THR A 58 -9.42 1.33 -18.81
CA THR A 58 -8.23 0.51 -18.59
C THR A 58 -7.33 1.13 -17.54
N ILE A 59 -6.86 0.32 -16.60
CA ILE A 59 -5.76 0.67 -15.69
C ILE A 59 -4.49 0.05 -16.23
N ALA A 60 -3.49 0.87 -16.54
CA ALA A 60 -2.13 0.41 -16.83
C ALA A 60 -1.35 0.29 -15.52
N LEU A 61 -0.81 -0.90 -15.24
CA LEU A 61 -0.05 -1.15 -14.02
C LEU A 61 1.42 -0.81 -14.22
N SER A 62 2.03 -0.15 -13.24
CA SER A 62 3.46 0.14 -13.23
C SER A 62 4.31 -1.12 -13.00
N PHE A 63 3.76 -2.10 -12.28
CA PHE A 63 4.38 -3.41 -12.06
C PHE A 63 3.39 -4.52 -12.40
N PRO A 64 3.84 -5.63 -13.01
CA PRO A 64 2.95 -6.69 -13.42
C PRO A 64 2.31 -7.40 -12.23
N VAL A 65 1.14 -7.99 -12.44
CA VAL A 65 0.44 -8.77 -11.43
C VAL A 65 0.02 -10.12 -12.03
N ASN A 66 0.55 -11.19 -11.46
CA ASN A 66 0.25 -12.57 -11.89
C ASN A 66 -0.82 -13.24 -11.01
N HIS A 67 -1.14 -12.65 -9.86
CA HIS A 67 -2.19 -13.15 -8.98
C HIS A 67 -3.57 -12.73 -9.48
N ALA A 68 -4.55 -13.64 -9.47
CA ALA A 68 -5.91 -13.31 -9.86
C ALA A 68 -6.55 -12.34 -8.84
N LEU A 69 -6.90 -11.14 -9.30
CA LEU A 69 -7.47 -10.07 -8.48
C LEU A 69 -8.99 -10.17 -8.30
N GLY A 70 -9.67 -11.12 -8.94
CA GLY A 70 -11.14 -11.24 -8.93
C GLY A 70 -11.85 -10.20 -9.81
N THR A 71 -12.80 -10.63 -10.63
CA THR A 71 -13.45 -9.83 -11.69
C THR A 71 -14.68 -9.04 -11.23
N THR A 72 -14.81 -8.81 -9.93
CA THR A 72 -15.90 -8.02 -9.33
C THR A 72 -15.39 -7.14 -8.19
N ASN A 73 -14.07 -7.05 -8.02
CA ASN A 73 -13.50 -6.29 -6.93
C ASN A 73 -13.49 -4.80 -7.25
N HIS A 74 -13.82 -4.02 -6.23
CA HIS A 74 -13.81 -2.57 -6.32
C HIS A 74 -12.38 -2.06 -6.13
N ARG A 75 -12.07 -0.95 -6.81
CA ARG A 75 -10.87 -0.17 -6.58
C ARG A 75 -11.12 0.78 -5.41
N PHE A 76 -10.33 0.62 -4.37
CA PHE A 76 -10.30 1.53 -3.23
C PHE A 76 -9.10 2.47 -3.36
N ASN A 77 -9.37 3.77 -3.23
CA ASN A 77 -8.36 4.82 -3.24
C ASN A 77 -8.10 5.32 -1.83
N ALA A 78 -6.95 5.98 -1.66
CA ALA A 78 -6.68 6.70 -0.43
C ALA A 78 -7.55 7.95 -0.33
N GLN A 79 -8.03 8.22 0.88
CA GLN A 79 -8.91 9.36 1.17
C GLN A 79 -8.30 10.66 0.64
N LYS A 80 -9.14 11.50 0.05
CA LYS A 80 -8.74 12.84 -0.40
C LYS A 80 -8.85 13.88 0.72
N ASP A 81 -8.06 14.93 0.64
CA ASP A 81 -8.23 16.11 1.46
C ASP A 81 -9.42 16.98 0.99
N SER A 82 -9.70 18.07 1.71
CA SER A 82 -10.76 19.02 1.34
C SER A 82 -10.53 19.73 -0.01
N SER A 83 -9.31 19.63 -0.56
CA SER A 83 -8.92 20.16 -1.86
C SER A 83 -8.97 19.11 -2.97
N GLY A 84 -9.37 17.88 -2.65
CA GLY A 84 -9.49 16.76 -3.59
C GLY A 84 -8.17 16.06 -3.91
N VAL A 85 -7.08 16.37 -3.19
CA VAL A 85 -5.77 15.75 -3.37
C VAL A 85 -5.71 14.46 -2.55
N SER A 86 -5.19 13.37 -3.13
CA SER A 86 -5.03 12.12 -2.37
C SER A 86 -4.04 12.31 -1.24
N ARG A 87 -4.38 11.84 -0.03
CA ARG A 87 -3.50 11.91 1.14
C ARG A 87 -2.31 10.95 1.06
N VAL A 88 -2.35 10.01 0.11
CA VAL A 88 -1.17 9.22 -0.27
C VAL A 88 -0.58 9.85 -1.51
N THR A 89 0.69 10.25 -1.42
CA THR A 89 1.42 10.79 -2.57
C THR A 89 2.38 9.75 -3.12
N VAL A 90 2.35 9.56 -4.43
CA VAL A 90 3.33 8.77 -5.17
C VAL A 90 4.23 9.73 -5.92
N SER A 91 5.54 9.67 -5.64
CA SER A 91 6.54 10.46 -6.34
C SER A 91 6.69 10.03 -7.81
N THR A 92 7.37 10.86 -8.61
CA THR A 92 7.82 10.46 -9.94
C THR A 92 8.76 9.26 -9.85
N GLY A 93 8.55 8.26 -10.71
CA GLY A 93 9.38 7.05 -10.76
C GLY A 93 10.85 7.38 -10.94
N LYS A 94 11.69 6.86 -10.03
CA LYS A 94 13.15 7.03 -10.05
C LYS A 94 13.78 5.80 -10.70
N ALA A 95 14.65 6.01 -11.68
CA ALA A 95 15.27 4.93 -12.45
C ALA A 95 16.34 4.20 -11.63
N ILE A 96 16.40 2.87 -11.76
CA ILE A 96 17.34 1.99 -11.06
C ILE A 96 18.32 1.39 -12.05
N LEU A 97 19.60 1.32 -11.69
CA LEU A 97 20.60 0.56 -12.45
C LEU A 97 21.76 0.16 -11.53
N PRO A 98 22.23 -1.10 -11.53
CA PRO A 98 21.77 -2.24 -12.33
C PRO A 98 20.47 -2.88 -11.80
N ALA A 99 19.97 -3.91 -12.50
CA ALA A 99 18.88 -4.73 -11.99
C ALA A 99 19.25 -5.33 -10.61
N VAL A 100 18.30 -5.25 -9.68
CA VAL A 100 18.33 -5.76 -8.32
C VAL A 100 18.07 -7.26 -8.34
N PRO A 101 19.05 -8.10 -7.97
CA PRO A 101 18.86 -9.54 -7.88
C PRO A 101 18.06 -9.92 -6.62
N VAL A 102 17.43 -11.09 -6.66
CA VAL A 102 16.73 -11.66 -5.50
C VAL A 102 17.71 -11.79 -4.33
N GLY A 103 17.29 -11.36 -3.15
CA GLY A 103 18.12 -11.38 -1.94
C GLY A 103 18.99 -10.14 -1.74
N ALA A 104 19.05 -9.21 -2.72
CA ALA A 104 19.78 -7.96 -2.54
C ALA A 104 19.14 -7.09 -1.46
N THR A 105 19.97 -6.44 -0.64
CA THR A 105 19.54 -5.50 0.39
C THR A 105 19.72 -4.04 -0.02
N THR A 106 20.29 -3.81 -1.20
CA THR A 106 20.60 -2.48 -1.71
C THR A 106 20.03 -2.26 -3.10
N ILE A 107 19.51 -1.06 -3.34
CA ILE A 107 19.06 -0.58 -4.65
C ILE A 107 19.90 0.63 -5.02
N THR A 108 20.39 0.67 -6.26
CA THR A 108 21.10 1.82 -6.79
C THR A 108 20.19 2.58 -7.74
N VAL A 109 19.76 3.77 -7.31
CA VAL A 109 19.02 4.72 -8.13
C VAL A 109 20.02 5.55 -8.92
N THR A 110 19.85 5.59 -10.24
CA THR A 110 20.70 6.37 -11.13
C THR A 110 20.58 7.87 -10.83
N GLY A 111 21.72 8.53 -10.65
CA GLY A 111 21.80 9.95 -10.35
C GLY A 111 21.63 10.29 -8.87
N ALA A 112 21.94 11.55 -8.54
CA ALA A 112 21.74 12.13 -7.21
C ALA A 112 20.24 12.37 -6.94
N ALA A 113 19.52 11.32 -6.55
CA ALA A 113 18.08 11.39 -6.30
C ALA A 113 17.76 12.29 -5.09
N THR A 114 16.83 13.23 -5.29
CA THR A 114 16.23 14.04 -4.22
C THR A 114 14.94 13.39 -3.71
N GLY A 115 14.51 13.76 -2.50
CA GLY A 115 13.29 13.25 -1.88
C GLY A 115 13.44 11.94 -1.13
N LEU A 116 14.58 11.24 -1.24
CA LEU A 116 14.80 10.00 -0.50
C LEU A 116 15.62 10.24 0.78
N ALA A 117 15.06 9.83 1.90
CA ALA A 117 15.66 9.86 3.22
C ALA A 117 15.51 8.51 3.94
N ALA A 118 16.33 8.31 4.97
CA ALA A 118 16.17 7.15 5.84
C ALA A 118 14.84 7.25 6.61
N GLY A 119 14.08 6.16 6.65
CA GLY A 119 12.72 6.10 7.21
C GLY A 119 11.61 6.20 6.17
N ASP A 120 11.91 6.67 4.96
CA ASP A 120 10.90 6.78 3.91
C ASP A 120 10.41 5.42 3.44
N LEU A 121 9.22 5.42 2.83
CA LEU A 121 8.60 4.24 2.26
C LEU A 121 8.74 4.29 0.74
N ILE A 122 9.10 3.16 0.16
CA ILE A 122 9.09 2.98 -1.29
C ILE A 122 8.16 1.84 -1.67
N PHE A 123 7.61 1.94 -2.87
CA PHE A 123 6.87 0.89 -3.54
C PHE A 123 7.68 0.37 -4.73
N PHE A 124 7.97 -0.92 -4.69
CA PHE A 124 8.79 -1.59 -5.68
C PHE A 124 8.27 -3.01 -5.89
N GLU A 125 7.97 -3.36 -7.16
CA GLU A 125 7.52 -4.71 -7.54
C GLU A 125 6.32 -5.21 -6.71
N ASN A 126 5.30 -4.35 -6.56
CA ASN A 126 4.08 -4.59 -5.77
C ASN A 126 4.31 -4.86 -4.28
N GLN A 127 5.42 -4.35 -3.72
CA GLN A 127 5.77 -4.49 -2.33
C GLN A 127 6.26 -3.17 -1.73
N PHE A 128 5.95 -2.97 -0.45
CA PHE A 128 6.49 -1.85 0.31
C PHE A 128 7.83 -2.22 0.97
N TYR A 129 8.76 -1.28 0.94
CA TYR A 129 10.03 -1.36 1.66
C TYR A 129 10.29 -0.05 2.39
N SER A 130 10.85 -0.14 3.58
CA SER A 130 11.29 1.02 4.35
C SER A 130 12.78 1.23 4.15
N LEU A 131 13.19 2.48 3.97
CA LEU A 131 14.59 2.79 3.72
C LEU A 131 15.37 2.82 5.04
N LYS A 132 16.31 1.91 5.22
CA LYS A 132 17.21 1.91 6.39
C LYS A 132 18.26 3.01 6.31
N SER A 133 18.80 3.22 5.12
CA SER A 133 19.76 4.29 4.86
C SER A 133 19.71 4.70 3.41
N VAL A 134 20.05 5.97 3.16
CA VAL A 134 20.15 6.54 1.82
C VAL A 134 21.47 7.29 1.74
N VAL A 135 22.31 6.91 0.79
CA VAL A 135 23.61 7.55 0.52
C VAL A 135 23.54 8.16 -0.86
N VAL A 136 23.50 9.49 -0.92
CA VAL A 136 23.42 10.25 -2.17
C VAL A 136 24.84 10.63 -2.60
N ALA A 137 25.26 10.18 -3.78
CA ALA A 137 26.53 10.54 -4.40
C ALA A 137 26.33 10.85 -5.89
N THR A 138 27.13 10.27 -6.80
CA THR A 138 26.84 10.30 -8.24
C THR A 138 25.56 9.52 -8.57
N ASP A 139 25.40 8.37 -7.90
CA ASP A 139 24.19 7.58 -7.83
C ASP A 139 23.73 7.50 -6.37
N THR A 140 22.43 7.33 -6.16
CA THR A 140 21.85 7.17 -4.82
C THR A 140 21.76 5.69 -4.47
N VAL A 141 22.49 5.27 -3.44
CA VAL A 141 22.43 3.90 -2.91
C VAL A 141 21.48 3.86 -1.72
N ILE A 142 20.46 3.02 -1.83
CA ILE A 142 19.41 2.84 -0.84
C ILE A 142 19.60 1.47 -0.20
N THR A 143 19.62 1.40 1.13
CA THR A 143 19.57 0.12 1.86
C THR A 143 18.14 -0.16 2.33
N LEU A 144 17.62 -1.32 1.98
CA LEU A 144 16.27 -1.77 2.31
C LEU A 144 16.19 -2.34 3.73
N ASP A 145 15.01 -2.28 4.32
CA ASP A 145 14.71 -2.92 5.60
C ASP A 145 14.85 -4.44 5.55
N ARG A 146 14.49 -5.05 4.43
CA ARG A 146 14.50 -6.49 4.18
C ARG A 146 15.05 -6.79 2.78
N PRO A 147 15.62 -7.98 2.56
CA PRO A 147 16.12 -8.37 1.24
C PRO A 147 15.00 -8.39 0.21
N PHE A 148 15.31 -8.02 -1.03
CA PHE A 148 14.38 -8.03 -2.15
C PHE A 148 13.89 -9.46 -2.42
N GLY A 149 12.57 -9.66 -2.31
CA GLY A 149 11.93 -10.97 -2.43
C GLY A 149 11.81 -11.50 -3.86
N GLY A 150 12.14 -10.69 -4.86
CA GLY A 150 11.98 -11.00 -6.27
C GLY A 150 10.85 -10.20 -6.93
N ASN A 151 10.86 -10.18 -8.27
CA ASN A 151 9.91 -9.40 -9.05
C ASN A 151 8.48 -9.95 -8.93
N SER A 152 7.52 -9.09 -9.28
CA SER A 152 6.09 -9.38 -9.18
C SER A 152 5.54 -10.36 -10.22
N LEU A 153 6.33 -10.70 -11.26
CA LEU A 153 5.93 -11.58 -12.36
C LEU A 153 6.27 -13.05 -12.10
N ASN A 154 7.53 -13.33 -11.81
CA ASN A 154 8.10 -14.68 -11.70
C ASN A 154 9.04 -14.86 -10.49
N GLY A 155 9.17 -13.86 -9.62
CA GLY A 155 10.05 -13.91 -8.46
C GLY A 155 11.54 -13.83 -8.80
N GLY A 156 11.91 -13.46 -10.04
CA GLY A 156 13.29 -13.27 -10.47
C GLY A 156 13.87 -11.90 -10.13
N ALA A 157 15.01 -11.56 -10.74
CA ALA A 157 15.54 -10.20 -10.68
C ALA A 157 14.55 -9.20 -11.31
N ASN A 158 14.58 -7.94 -10.88
CA ASN A 158 13.67 -6.94 -11.44
C ASN A 158 13.99 -6.68 -12.91
N THR A 159 12.95 -6.61 -13.73
CA THR A 159 13.04 -6.19 -15.14
C THR A 159 12.54 -4.77 -15.33
N ILE A 160 11.71 -4.28 -14.39
CA ILE A 160 11.23 -2.91 -14.36
C ILE A 160 12.16 -2.12 -13.45
N LEU A 161 12.98 -1.29 -14.08
CA LEU A 161 14.06 -0.53 -13.45
C LEU A 161 13.56 0.79 -12.86
N PHE A 162 12.45 0.77 -12.13
CA PHE A 162 11.86 1.96 -11.50
C PHE A 162 11.43 1.68 -10.07
N VAL A 163 11.58 2.67 -9.21
CA VAL A 163 11.05 2.70 -7.84
C VAL A 163 10.26 3.99 -7.61
N TYR A 164 9.22 3.89 -6.80
CA TYR A 164 8.37 5.01 -6.44
C TYR A 164 8.44 5.22 -4.94
N GLU A 165 8.81 6.42 -4.51
CA GLU A 165 8.69 6.84 -3.12
C GLU A 165 7.21 7.13 -2.82
N ILE A 166 6.75 6.67 -1.66
CA ILE A 166 5.38 6.78 -1.18
C ILE A 166 5.39 7.61 0.10
N THR A 167 4.66 8.72 0.08
CA THR A 167 4.36 9.48 1.29
C THR A 167 3.05 8.94 1.86
N PRO A 168 3.06 8.27 3.02
CA PRO A 168 1.85 7.78 3.68
C PRO A 168 0.97 8.95 4.15
N PRO A 169 -0.32 8.72 4.41
CA PRO A 169 -1.19 9.76 4.95
C PRO A 169 -0.77 10.14 6.37
N ASP A 170 -1.11 11.35 6.82
CA ASP A 170 -0.89 11.75 8.23
C ASP A 170 -1.59 10.76 9.19
N ASP A 171 -1.02 10.59 10.39
CA ASP A 171 -1.54 9.65 11.41
C ASP A 171 -3.03 9.87 11.73
N ALA A 172 -3.52 11.10 11.64
CA ALA A 172 -4.93 11.44 11.85
C ALA A 172 -5.89 10.81 10.81
N TYR A 173 -5.38 10.37 9.66
CA TYR A 173 -6.15 9.76 8.58
C TYR A 173 -5.74 8.30 8.32
N LYS A 174 -4.91 7.73 9.19
CA LYS A 174 -4.68 6.29 9.24
C LYS A 174 -5.84 5.68 10.02
N TYR A 175 -6.71 4.94 9.35
CA TYR A 175 -7.67 4.12 10.07
C TYR A 175 -6.91 2.96 10.69
N ASN A 176 -6.59 3.11 11.97
CA ASN A 176 -6.11 1.99 12.76
C ASN A 176 -7.25 0.98 12.86
N TYR A 177 -7.06 -0.23 12.37
CA TYR A 177 -8.00 -1.33 12.63
C TYR A 177 -7.89 -1.67 14.12
N ALA A 178 -8.54 -0.88 14.97
CA ALA A 178 -8.81 -1.30 16.33
C ALA A 178 -9.62 -2.58 16.20
N SER A 179 -9.00 -3.71 16.56
CA SER A 179 -9.69 -5.00 16.58
C SER A 179 -11.00 -4.84 17.35
N GLN A 180 -12.07 -5.51 16.93
CA GLN A 180 -13.34 -5.47 17.67
C GLN A 180 -13.08 -5.77 19.15
N CYS A 181 -13.63 -4.95 20.05
CA CYS A 181 -13.37 -5.02 21.49
C CYS A 181 -11.88 -4.93 21.86
N SER A 182 -11.11 -4.14 21.11
CA SER A 182 -9.65 -3.98 21.24
C SER A 182 -8.86 -5.30 21.19
N GLY A 183 -9.44 -6.36 20.61
CA GLY A 183 -8.89 -7.73 20.63
C GLY A 183 -8.83 -8.34 22.04
N ARG A 184 -9.56 -7.76 22.98
CA ARG A 184 -9.50 -8.01 24.44
C ARG A 184 -10.88 -8.35 25.04
N GLY A 185 -11.84 -8.63 24.18
CA GLY A 185 -13.18 -9.09 24.53
C GLY A 185 -13.85 -9.80 23.35
N ILE A 186 -15.01 -10.39 23.61
CA ILE A 186 -15.88 -10.98 22.59
C ILE A 186 -16.87 -9.90 22.14
N CYS A 187 -16.98 -9.67 20.84
CA CYS A 187 -17.97 -8.75 20.29
C CYS A 187 -19.30 -9.48 20.11
N ASP A 188 -20.33 -9.07 20.85
CA ASP A 188 -21.70 -9.49 20.58
C ASP A 188 -22.23 -8.69 19.39
N THR A 189 -22.41 -9.38 18.26
CA THR A 189 -22.86 -8.76 17.01
C THR A 189 -24.35 -8.41 16.98
N GLU A 190 -25.15 -8.93 17.91
CA GLU A 190 -26.58 -8.62 18.01
C GLU A 190 -26.82 -7.31 18.78
N THR A 191 -26.04 -7.08 19.84
CA THR A 191 -26.17 -5.89 20.70
C THR A 191 -25.16 -4.79 20.36
N GLY A 192 -24.06 -5.12 19.69
CA GLY A 192 -22.95 -4.21 19.43
C GLY A 192 -22.10 -3.90 20.66
N VAL A 193 -22.21 -4.71 21.72
CA VAL A 193 -21.51 -4.55 23.00
C VAL A 193 -20.34 -5.52 23.10
N CYS A 194 -19.28 -5.11 23.80
CA CYS A 194 -18.10 -5.93 24.04
C CYS A 194 -18.11 -6.62 25.40
N ASP A 195 -17.99 -7.94 25.40
CA ASP A 195 -17.75 -8.77 26.59
C ASP A 195 -16.26 -8.87 26.86
N CYS A 196 -15.75 -7.99 27.72
CA CYS A 196 -14.32 -7.89 28.02
C CYS A 196 -13.78 -9.11 28.78
N PHE A 197 -12.58 -9.57 28.41
CA PHE A 197 -11.86 -10.59 29.17
C PHE A 197 -11.43 -10.06 30.54
N LYS A 198 -11.11 -10.96 31.48
CA LYS A 198 -10.69 -10.57 32.83
C LYS A 198 -9.48 -9.62 32.76
N GLY A 199 -9.58 -8.48 33.46
CA GLY A 199 -8.54 -7.44 33.50
C GLY A 199 -8.67 -6.37 32.42
N TYR A 200 -9.70 -6.43 31.58
CA TYR A 200 -10.04 -5.41 30.61
C TYR A 200 -11.41 -4.79 30.94
N THR A 201 -11.52 -3.48 30.79
CA THR A 201 -12.71 -2.70 31.12
C THR A 201 -12.99 -1.65 30.04
N ASN A 202 -14.11 -0.93 30.17
CA ASN A 202 -14.67 0.02 29.20
C ASN A 202 -15.48 -0.65 28.07
N ASP A 203 -16.34 0.10 27.38
CA ASP A 203 -17.30 -0.42 26.38
C ASP A 203 -16.63 -1.07 25.16
N ASN A 204 -15.35 -0.82 24.95
CA ASN A 204 -14.51 -1.35 23.88
C ASN A 204 -13.33 -2.21 24.41
N CYS A 205 -13.31 -2.53 25.71
CA CYS A 205 -12.26 -3.31 26.38
C CYS A 205 -10.83 -2.75 26.22
N ASP A 206 -10.69 -1.44 26.01
CA ASP A 206 -9.39 -0.78 25.80
C ASP A 206 -8.57 -0.63 27.09
N THR A 207 -9.25 -0.52 28.23
CA THR A 207 -8.64 -0.13 29.49
C THR A 207 -8.18 -1.37 30.24
N GLN A 208 -6.89 -1.46 30.55
CA GLN A 208 -6.37 -2.55 31.40
C GLN A 208 -6.44 -2.18 32.86
N ASN A 209 -7.18 -2.96 33.63
CA ASN A 209 -7.16 -2.85 35.08
C ASN A 209 -6.13 -3.83 35.65
N ILE A 210 -4.98 -3.29 36.08
CA ILE A 210 -3.85 -4.04 36.65
C ILE A 210 -4.21 -4.75 37.96
N LEU A 211 -5.35 -4.44 38.60
CA LEU A 211 -5.78 -5.08 39.85
C LEU A 211 -6.41 -6.49 39.68
N ALA A 212 -6.58 -6.99 38.46
CA ALA A 212 -7.17 -8.29 38.20
C ALA A 212 -6.11 -9.37 37.93
N LEU A 213 -5.29 -9.72 38.94
CA LEU A 213 -4.65 -11.04 39.00
C LEU A 213 -5.67 -12.08 39.49
#